data_AF-A0A4Q6I6M0-F1
#
_entry.id   AF-A0A4Q6I6M0-F1
#
_cell.length_a   1.000
_cell.length_b   1.000
_cell.length_c   1.000
_cell.angle_alpha   90.00
_cell.angle_beta   90.00
_cell.angle_gamma   90.00
#
_symmetry.space_group_name_H-M   'P 1'
#
loop_
_entity.id
_entity.type
_entity.pdbx_description
1 polymer ?
#
loop_
_entity_poly.entity_id
_entity_poly.type
_entity_poly.pdbx_seq_one_letter_code
_entity_poly.pdbx_strand_id
1 'polypeptide(L)' 'MEARPQVTVEVSGDQDGYGTLELTSLYRAAQEGVTNARRHARATRVTVVLRLADDATRLVVTDDGRDSRPPEWAP' A
#
# COMPACT_ATOMS: atom_id res chain seq x y z
N MET A 1 -18.21 -12.42 -11.70
CA MET A 1 -16.75 -12.50 -11.51
C MET A 1 -16.27 -11.12 -11.13
N GLU A 2 -15.85 -10.90 -9.89
CA GLU A 2 -15.23 -9.63 -9.50
C GLU A 2 -13.90 -9.49 -10.23
N ALA A 3 -13.72 -8.40 -10.98
CA ALA A 3 -12.50 -8.14 -11.71
C ALA A 3 -11.34 -7.94 -10.72
N ARG A 4 -10.20 -8.58 -10.98
CA ARG A 4 -8.99 -8.32 -10.20
C ARG A 4 -8.44 -6.96 -10.63
N PRO A 5 -8.20 -6.01 -9.71
CA PRO A 5 -7.57 -4.75 -10.07
C PRO A 5 -6.18 -4.99 -10.63
N GLN A 6 -5.78 -4.15 -11.57
CA GLN A 6 -4.37 -4.04 -11.93
C GLN A 6 -3.62 -3.40 -10.76
N VAL A 7 -2.55 -4.05 -10.30
CA VAL A 7 -1.73 -3.54 -9.20
C VAL A 7 -0.36 -3.16 -9.75
N THR A 8 0.02 -1.90 -9.57
CA THR A 8 1.37 -1.40 -9.87
C THR A 8 2.11 -1.17 -8.57
N VAL A 9 3.39 -1.60 -8.54
CA VAL A 9 4.25 -1.47 -7.36
C VAL A 9 5.50 -0.71 -7.74
N GLU A 10 5.78 0.35 -7.01
CA GLU A 10 6.99 1.16 -7.12
C GLU A 10 7.73 1.15 -5.79
N VAL A 11 8.99 0.73 -5.83
CA VAL A 11 9.88 0.72 -4.67
C VAL A 11 11.12 1.53 -5.00
N SER A 12 11.54 2.35 -4.06
CA SER A 12 12.77 3.15 -4.20
C SER A 12 13.41 3.40 -2.85
N GLY A 13 14.72 3.69 -2.88
CA GLY A 13 15.56 3.72 -1.69
C GLY A 13 16.27 2.40 -1.47
N ASP A 14 17.11 2.37 -0.43
CA ASP A 14 17.84 1.18 -0.03
C ASP A 14 17.10 0.42 1.07
N GLN A 15 17.14 -0.90 1.00
CA GLN A 15 16.65 -1.77 2.06
C GLN A 15 17.74 -2.05 3.10
N ASP A 16 19.00 -1.73 2.80
CA ASP A 16 20.09 -1.79 3.76
C ASP A 16 19.76 -0.94 4.99
N GLY A 17 19.92 -1.53 6.17
CA GLY A 17 19.52 -0.91 7.44
C GLY A 17 18.12 -1.29 7.93
N TYR A 18 17.26 -1.87 7.08
CA TYR A 18 15.96 -2.40 7.49
C TYR A 18 16.06 -3.87 7.92
N GLY A 19 15.53 -4.16 9.10
CA GLY A 19 15.38 -5.53 9.59
C GLY A 19 14.25 -6.28 8.87
N THR A 20 14.34 -7.61 8.88
CA THR A 20 13.32 -8.51 8.31
C THR A 20 11.92 -8.21 8.84
N LEU A 21 11.80 -7.85 10.13
CA LEU A 21 10.52 -7.55 10.76
C LEU A 21 9.88 -6.27 10.20
N GLU A 22 10.69 -5.23 9.94
CA GLU A 22 10.23 -3.96 9.40
C GLU A 22 9.75 -4.12 7.96
N LEU A 23 10.56 -4.78 7.12
CA LEU A 23 10.19 -5.10 5.74
C LEU A 23 8.94 -5.99 5.67
N THR A 24 8.81 -6.95 6.58
CA THR A 24 7.61 -7.81 6.67
C THR A 24 6.38 -7.00 7.08
N SER A 25 6.54 -6.03 7.99
CA SER A 25 5.45 -5.17 8.44
C SER A 25 4.97 -4.26 7.32
N LEU A 26 5.89 -3.68 6.55
CA LEU A 26 5.59 -2.89 5.35
C LEU A 26 4.88 -3.73 4.29
N TYR A 27 5.36 -4.95 4.04
CA TYR A 27 4.72 -5.89 3.13
C TYR A 27 3.28 -6.21 3.55
N ARG A 28 3.04 -6.51 4.82
CA ARG A 28 1.70 -6.80 5.33
C ARG A 28 0.78 -5.59 5.25
N ALA A 29 1.27 -4.41 5.57
CA ALA A 29 0.51 -3.17 5.44
C ALA A 29 0.10 -2.91 3.97
N ALA A 30 1.01 -3.12 3.03
CA ALA A 30 0.72 -3.00 1.60
C ALA A 30 -0.31 -4.05 1.13
N GLN A 31 -0.14 -5.30 1.56
CA GLN A 31 -1.05 -6.40 1.24
C GLN A 31 -2.48 -6.12 1.72
N GLU A 32 -2.62 -5.60 2.93
CA GLU A 32 -3.92 -5.24 3.50
C GLU A 32 -4.55 -4.06 2.77
N GLY A 33 -3.76 -3.02 2.44
CA GLY A 33 -4.24 -1.89 1.62
C GLY A 33 -4.80 -2.34 0.27
N VAL A 34 -4.07 -3.20 -0.45
CA VAL A 34 -4.53 -3.78 -1.73
C VAL A 34 -5.78 -4.64 -1.54
N THR A 35 -5.85 -5.40 -0.43
CA THR A 35 -7.02 -6.22 -0.11
C THR A 35 -8.25 -5.36 0.15
N ASN A 36 -8.08 -4.24 0.86
CA ASN A 36 -9.15 -3.29 1.16
C ASN A 36 -9.64 -2.58 -0.11
N ALA A 37 -8.74 -2.12 -0.98
CA ALA A 37 -9.10 -1.55 -2.27
C ALA A 37 -9.89 -2.54 -3.14
N ARG A 38 -9.50 -3.82 -3.14
CA ARG A 38 -10.21 -4.86 -3.88
C ARG A 38 -11.59 -5.18 -3.30
N ARG A 39 -11.69 -5.29 -1.97
CA ARG A 39 -12.93 -5.72 -1.29
C ARG A 39 -13.97 -4.61 -1.18
N HIS A 40 -13.53 -3.39 -0.92
CA HIS A 40 -14.42 -2.30 -0.52
C HIS A 40 -14.59 -1.27 -1.63
N ALA A 41 -13.55 -0.94 -2.37
CA ALA A 41 -13.58 0.20 -3.28
C ALA A 41 -14.03 -0.16 -4.71
N ARG A 42 -14.17 -1.47 -5.02
CA ARG A 42 -14.34 -2.00 -6.39
C ARG A 42 -13.32 -1.40 -7.37
N ALA A 43 -12.12 -1.11 -6.85
CA ALA A 43 -11.07 -0.46 -7.61
C ALA A 43 -10.72 -1.30 -8.84
N THR A 44 -10.41 -0.64 -9.94
CA THR A 44 -9.87 -1.27 -11.15
C THR A 44 -8.35 -1.14 -11.21
N ARG A 45 -7.79 -0.15 -10.50
CA ARG A 45 -6.36 0.10 -10.37
C ARG A 45 -5.98 0.38 -8.93
N VAL A 46 -4.85 -0.18 -8.51
CA VAL A 46 -4.22 0.09 -7.23
C VAL A 46 -2.73 0.37 -7.47
N THR A 47 -2.22 1.46 -6.91
CA THR A 47 -0.81 1.81 -6.93
C THR A 47 -0.25 1.73 -5.51
N VAL A 48 0.83 0.98 -5.35
CA VAL A 48 1.60 0.87 -4.12
C VAL A 48 2.93 1.57 -4.33
N VAL A 49 3.22 2.60 -3.53
CA VAL A 49 4.50 3.32 -3.55
C VAL A 49 5.18 3.14 -2.20
N LEU A 50 6.37 2.53 -2.22
CA LEU A 50 7.24 2.40 -1.06
C LEU A 50 8.50 3.23 -1.28
N ARG A 51 8.72 4.19 -0.37
CA ARG A 51 9.91 5.02 -0.27
C ARG A 51 10.64 4.61 1.00
N LEU A 52 11.81 3.99 0.85
CA LEU A 52 12.72 3.68 1.95
C LEU A 52 13.73 4.81 2.04
N ALA A 53 13.88 5.38 3.23
CA ALA A 53 14.86 6.42 3.51
C ALA A 53 15.33 6.26 4.96
N ASP A 54 16.50 6.82 5.27
CA ASP A 54 17.12 6.71 6.60
C ASP A 54 16.33 7.48 7.67
N ASP A 55 15.63 8.55 7.26
CA ASP A 55 14.88 9.44 8.15
C ASP A 55 13.43 8.99 8.36
N ALA A 56 12.76 8.54 7.30
CA ALA A 56 11.40 8.05 7.37
C ALA A 56 11.04 7.12 6.20
N THR A 57 10.48 5.96 6.52
CA THR A 57 9.81 5.12 5.54
C THR A 57 8.43 5.66 5.22
N ARG A 58 8.06 5.67 3.94
CA ARG A 58 6.70 6.01 3.51
C ARG A 58 6.12 4.92 2.61
N LEU A 59 5.02 4.33 3.06
CA LEU A 59 4.18 3.44 2.27
C LEU A 59 2.87 4.15 1.93
N VAL A 60 2.54 4.23 0.64
CA VAL A 60 1.28 4.78 0.15
C VAL A 60 0.59 3.74 -0.71
N VAL A 61 -0.68 3.46 -0.41
CA VAL A 61 -1.57 2.67 -1.27
C VAL A 61 -2.67 3.60 -1.76
N THR A 62 -2.78 3.75 -3.08
CA THR A 62 -3.81 4.57 -3.73
C THR A 62 -4.64 3.69 -4.64
N ASP A 63 -5.95 3.82 -4.60
CA ASP A 63 -6.86 3.12 -5.49
C ASP A 63 -7.82 4.10 -6.18
N ASP A 64 -8.41 3.68 -7.30
CA ASP A 64 -9.39 4.47 -8.06
C ASP A 64 -10.85 4.13 -7.71
N GLY A 65 -11.07 3.47 -6.58
CA GLY A 65 -12.39 3.14 -6.08
C GLY A 65 -13.09 4.30 -5.38
N ARG A 66 -14.38 4.12 -5.07
CA ARG A 66 -15.27 5.23 -4.66
C ARG A 66 -15.55 5.31 -3.15
N ASP A 67 -15.12 4.32 -2.39
CA ASP A 67 -15.44 4.19 -0.96
C ASP A 67 -14.19 4.42 -0.07
N SER A 68 -13.47 5.51 -0.33
CA SER A 68 -12.35 5.95 0.52
C SER A 68 -12.86 6.57 1.81
N ARG A 69 -13.41 5.74 2.70
CA ARG A 69 -13.58 6.18 4.09
C ARG A 69 -12.17 6.49 4.61
N PRO A 70 -11.88 7.74 5.01
CA PRO A 70 -10.57 8.06 5.54
C PRO A 70 -10.32 7.17 6.77
N PRO A 71 -9.08 6.68 6.96
CA PRO A 71 -8.76 5.90 8.12
C PRO A 71 -9.04 6.72 9.39
N GLU A 72 -9.51 6.06 10.44
CA GLU A 72 -9.90 6.63 11.75
C GLU A 72 -8.82 7.51 12.40
N TRP A 73 -7.58 7.42 11.96
CA TRP A 73 -6.42 8.16 12.49
C TRP A 73 -6.00 9.38 11.65
N ALA A 74 -6.72 9.72 10.57
CA ALA A 74 -6.46 10.97 9.85
C ALA A 74 -6.84 12.18 10.73
N PRO A 75 -5.99 13.23 10.81
CA PRO A 75 -6.25 14.41 11.64
C PRO A 75 -7.47 15.22 11.19
#